data_AF-A0A0P9PAM6-F1
#
_entry.id   AF-A0A0P9PAM6-F1
#
_cell.length_a   1.000
_cell.length_b   1.000
_cell.length_c   1.000
_cell.angle_alpha   90.00
_cell.angle_beta   90.00
_cell.angle_gamma   90.00
#
_symmetry.space_group_name_H-M   'P 1'
#
loop_
_entity.id
_entity.type
_entity.pdbx_description
1 polymer ?
#
loop_
_entity_poly.entity_id
_entity_poly.type
_entity_poly.pdbx_seq_one_letter_code
_entity_poly.pdbx_strand_id
1 'polypeptide(L)'
;MGKSVDLMILPTGLSLDDLTPTVRLANRLVDKHGISPDRIALALVRGGDSDKEIVEARSYLSATPYHLLAGTLYEKVLYRRAHDSGFSVTEVSHKGLREQADRLVQSIVDRISSLPQNDKSVI
;
A
#
# COMPACT_ATOMS: atom_id res chain seq x y z
N MET A 1 5.70 -17.49 6.14
CA MET A 1 5.00 -16.70 5.10
C MET A 1 5.70 -15.39 4.76
N GLY A 2 5.99 -14.48 5.71
CA GLY A 2 6.58 -13.18 5.34
C GLY A 2 8.00 -13.19 4.73
N LYS A 3 8.82 -14.22 5.00
CA LYS A 3 10.18 -14.31 4.43
C LYS A 3 10.23 -14.68 2.93
N SER A 4 9.15 -15.24 2.40
CA SER A 4 9.11 -15.77 1.02
C SER A 4 8.53 -14.80 0.00
N VAL A 5 8.17 -13.57 0.38
CA VAL A 5 7.57 -12.58 -0.53
C VAL A 5 8.59 -11.50 -0.89
N ASP A 6 8.77 -11.19 -2.16
CA ASP A 6 9.77 -10.20 -2.59
C ASP A 6 9.42 -8.78 -2.09
N LEU A 7 8.13 -8.44 -2.09
CA LEU A 7 7.57 -7.22 -1.48
C LEU A 7 6.32 -7.57 -0.65
N MET A 8 6.24 -7.04 0.57
CA MET A 8 5.07 -7.08 1.43
C MET A 8 4.39 -5.71 1.44
N ILE A 9 3.11 -5.67 1.10
CA ILE A 9 2.32 -4.43 1.10
C ILE A 9 1.34 -4.48 2.27
N LEU A 10 1.44 -3.52 3.18
CA LEU A 10 0.55 -3.38 4.32
C LEU A 10 -0.46 -2.26 4.04
N PRO A 11 -1.75 -2.58 3.82
CA PRO A 11 -2.78 -1.57 3.67
C PRO A 11 -3.12 -0.94 5.03
N THR A 12 -3.36 0.36 5.04
CA THR A 12 -3.77 1.11 6.24
C THR A 12 -4.73 2.23 5.90
N GLY A 13 -5.62 2.55 6.84
CA GLY A 13 -6.52 3.69 6.76
C GLY A 13 -5.81 5.02 7.03
N LEU A 14 -6.59 6.09 7.17
CA LEU A 14 -6.05 7.42 7.49
C LEU A 14 -6.02 7.72 8.99
N SER A 15 -6.76 6.95 9.80
CA SER A 15 -6.90 7.20 11.24
C SER A 15 -5.66 6.76 12.02
N LEU A 16 -5.35 7.41 13.14
CA LEU A 16 -4.29 6.94 14.04
C LEU A 16 -4.52 5.50 14.55
N ASP A 17 -5.79 5.09 14.66
CA ASP A 17 -6.21 3.75 15.05
C ASP A 17 -5.89 2.70 13.97
N ASP A 18 -5.72 3.11 12.70
CA ASP A 18 -5.24 2.25 11.63
C ASP A 18 -3.71 2.34 11.46
N LEU A 19 -3.17 3.57 11.48
CA LEU A 19 -1.77 3.86 11.22
C LEU A 19 -0.86 3.24 12.30
N THR A 20 -1.19 3.46 13.57
CA THR A 20 -0.38 2.98 14.70
C THR A 20 -0.21 1.46 14.71
N PRO A 21 -1.27 0.64 14.65
CA PRO A 21 -1.10 -0.81 14.61
C PRO A 21 -0.40 -1.30 13.33
N THR A 22 -0.56 -0.61 12.20
CA THR A 22 0.15 -0.95 10.95
C THR A 22 1.66 -0.80 11.12
N VAL A 23 2.11 0.35 11.65
CA VAL A 23 3.54 0.59 11.92
C VAL A 23 4.08 -0.40 12.95
N ARG A 24 3.31 -0.71 14.00
CA ARG A 24 3.69 -1.73 14.99
C ARG A 24 3.81 -3.13 14.37
N LEU A 25 2.94 -3.48 13.44
CA LEU A 25 3.04 -4.74 12.69
C LEU A 25 4.32 -4.76 11.86
N ALA A 26 4.60 -3.70 11.11
CA ALA A 26 5.80 -3.57 10.30
C ALA A 26 7.08 -3.71 11.15
N ASN A 27 7.15 -3.02 12.30
CA ASN A 27 8.28 -3.13 13.22
C ASN A 27 8.47 -4.56 13.73
N ARG A 28 7.39 -5.26 14.10
CA ARG A 28 7.50 -6.67 14.53
C ARG A 28 7.97 -7.60 13.41
N LEU A 29 7.55 -7.33 12.16
CA LEU A 29 8.02 -8.08 10.98
C LEU A 29 9.53 -7.93 10.78
N VAL A 30 10.07 -6.74 11.01
CA VAL A 30 11.51 -6.48 10.99
C VAL A 30 12.18 -7.15 12.20
N ASP A 31 11.80 -6.75 13.41
CA ASP A 31 12.52 -7.07 14.65
C ASP A 31 12.44 -8.56 15.04
N LYS A 32 11.32 -9.22 14.76
CA LYS A 32 11.08 -10.62 15.19
C LYS A 32 11.20 -11.61 14.05
N HIS A 33 10.94 -11.18 12.82
CA HIS A 33 10.93 -12.07 11.67
C HIS A 33 12.07 -11.79 10.68
N GLY A 34 12.91 -10.78 10.92
CA GLY A 34 14.08 -10.48 10.10
C GLY A 34 13.72 -10.14 8.65
N ILE A 35 12.53 -9.58 8.43
CA ILE A 35 12.13 -9.08 7.12
C ILE A 35 12.82 -7.73 6.94
N SER A 36 13.54 -7.58 5.83
CA SER A 36 14.24 -6.33 5.56
C SER A 36 13.23 -5.18 5.36
N PRO A 37 13.43 -4.00 5.98
CA PRO A 37 12.47 -2.88 5.92
C PRO A 37 12.15 -2.40 4.50
N ASP A 38 13.11 -2.49 3.58
CA ASP A 38 12.94 -2.17 2.16
C ASP A 38 11.93 -3.10 1.47
N ARG A 39 11.75 -4.32 1.95
CA ARG A 39 10.74 -5.26 1.44
C ARG A 39 9.36 -5.05 2.04
N ILE A 40 9.16 -4.00 2.83
CA ILE A 40 7.85 -3.61 3.38
C ILE A 40 7.45 -2.25 2.78
N ALA A 41 6.26 -2.22 2.18
CA ALA A 41 5.63 -1.01 1.70
C ALA A 41 4.27 -0.79 2.38
N LEU A 42 3.89 0.47 2.53
CA LEU A 42 2.61 0.89 3.12
C LEU A 42 1.72 1.47 2.02
N ALA A 43 0.45 1.05 2.01
CA ALA A 43 -0.56 1.55 1.07
C ALA A 43 -1.69 2.25 1.84
N LEU A 44 -1.97 3.51 1.50
CA LEU A 44 -3.16 4.18 2.03
C LEU A 44 -4.40 3.67 1.28
N VAL A 45 -5.30 3.04 2.03
CA VAL A 45 -6.61 2.56 1.57
C VAL A 45 -7.70 3.20 2.42
N ARG A 46 -8.96 3.10 1.95
CA ARG A 46 -10.11 3.76 2.61
C ARG A 46 -9.91 5.27 2.78
N GLY A 47 -9.30 5.90 1.78
CA GLY A 47 -9.17 7.35 1.77
C GLY A 47 -10.55 8.03 1.75
N GLY A 48 -10.73 9.03 2.60
CA GLY A 48 -11.91 9.90 2.58
C GLY A 48 -11.78 11.02 1.53
N ASP A 49 -12.72 11.96 1.58
CA ASP A 49 -12.72 13.16 0.71
C ASP A 49 -11.86 14.31 1.24
N SER A 50 -11.23 14.13 2.40
CA SER A 50 -10.37 15.14 3.03
C SER A 50 -8.92 14.97 2.59
N ASP A 51 -8.47 15.83 1.69
CA ASP A 51 -7.05 15.89 1.29
C ASP A 51 -6.14 16.15 2.50
N LYS A 52 -6.62 16.91 3.50
CA LYS A 52 -5.89 17.19 4.72
C LYS A 52 -5.58 15.91 5.51
N GLU A 53 -6.55 15.03 5.69
CA GLU A 53 -6.35 13.75 6.39
C GLU A 53 -5.35 12.86 5.65
N ILE A 54 -5.40 12.87 4.32
CA ILE A 54 -4.44 12.13 3.49
C ILE A 54 -3.03 12.68 3.69
N VAL A 55 -2.86 14.01 3.67
CA VAL A 55 -1.56 14.66 3.90
C VAL A 55 -1.02 14.34 5.29
N GLU A 56 -1.86 14.41 6.32
CA GLU A 56 -1.47 14.09 7.71
C GLU A 56 -1.06 12.63 7.86
N ALA A 57 -1.83 11.69 7.29
CA ALA A 57 -1.49 10.27 7.30
C ALA A 57 -0.18 9.99 6.55
N ARG A 58 0.04 10.62 5.39
CA ARG A 58 1.31 10.51 4.64
C ARG A 58 2.48 11.06 5.43
N SER A 59 2.30 12.19 6.11
CA SER A 59 3.33 12.79 6.96
C SER A 59 3.72 11.86 8.11
N TYR A 60 2.73 11.29 8.80
CA TYR A 60 2.94 10.30 9.85
C TYR A 60 3.73 9.08 9.36
N LEU A 61 3.34 8.50 8.23
CA LEU A 61 4.00 7.30 7.69
C LEU A 61 5.39 7.58 7.10
N SER A 62 5.63 8.79 6.60
CA SER A 62 6.94 9.19 6.05
C SER A 62 8.03 9.28 7.11
N ALA A 63 7.67 9.35 8.40
CA ALA A 63 8.61 9.28 9.52
C ALA A 63 9.09 7.85 9.82
N THR A 64 8.56 6.84 9.12
CA THR A 64 8.93 5.42 9.28
C THR A 64 9.95 5.00 8.21
N PRO A 65 10.72 3.91 8.41
CA PRO A 65 11.67 3.43 7.40
C PRO A 65 11.01 2.69 6.24
N TYR A 66 9.68 2.57 6.23
CA TYR A 66 8.93 1.78 5.24
C TYR A 66 8.57 2.62 4.02
N HIS A 67 8.61 2.00 2.84
CA HIS A 67 8.27 2.71 1.62
C HIS A 67 6.77 3.03 1.57
N LEU A 68 6.41 4.31 1.48
CA LEU A 68 5.02 4.72 1.31
C LEU A 68 4.66 4.79 -0.16
N LEU A 69 3.72 3.93 -0.59
CA LEU A 69 3.26 3.90 -1.98
C LEU A 69 2.53 5.20 -2.34
N ALA A 70 2.71 5.62 -3.59
CA ALA A 70 1.97 6.74 -4.17
C ALA A 70 0.51 6.35 -4.43
N GLY A 71 -0.38 7.34 -4.51
CA GLY A 71 -1.81 7.11 -4.69
C GLY A 71 -2.51 6.67 -3.40
N THR A 72 -3.82 6.88 -3.35
CA THR A 72 -4.67 6.53 -2.22
C THR A 72 -5.91 5.84 -2.78
N LEU A 73 -6.24 4.65 -2.26
CA LEU A 73 -7.48 3.99 -2.65
C LEU A 73 -8.64 4.52 -1.82
N TYR A 74 -9.50 5.34 -2.42
CA TYR A 74 -10.64 5.95 -1.74
C TYR A 74 -11.73 4.95 -1.34
N GLU A 75 -12.44 5.23 -0.25
CA GLU A 75 -13.66 4.51 0.10
C GLU A 75 -14.85 5.07 -0.69
N LYS A 76 -15.16 4.43 -1.83
CA LYS A 76 -16.27 4.85 -2.71
C LYS A 76 -17.21 3.70 -3.06
N VAL A 77 -18.50 4.02 -3.13
CA VAL A 77 -19.56 3.09 -3.55
C VAL A 77 -19.30 2.52 -4.94
N LEU A 78 -18.70 3.30 -5.84
CA LEU A 78 -18.40 2.88 -7.20
C LEU A 78 -17.41 1.69 -7.26
N TYR A 79 -16.43 1.60 -6.35
CA TYR A 79 -15.57 0.42 -6.26
C TYR A 79 -16.33 -0.82 -5.79
N ARG A 80 -17.25 -0.66 -4.84
CA ARG A 80 -18.09 -1.77 -4.36
C ARG A 80 -18.95 -2.32 -5.51
N ARG A 81 -19.62 -1.44 -6.27
CA ARG A 81 -20.41 -1.82 -7.45
C ARG A 81 -19.56 -2.48 -8.54
N ALA A 82 -18.33 -2.00 -8.75
CA ALA A 82 -17.40 -2.63 -9.69
C ALA A 82 -17.08 -4.06 -9.25
N HIS A 83 -16.74 -4.27 -7.98
CA HIS A 83 -16.49 -5.60 -7.42
C HIS A 83 -17.73 -6.52 -7.49
N ASP A 84 -18.93 -6.00 -7.19
CA ASP A 84 -20.19 -6.75 -7.32
C ASP A 84 -20.43 -7.22 -8.76
N SER A 85 -19.86 -6.52 -9.74
CA SER A 85 -19.94 -6.83 -11.18
C SER A 85 -18.73 -7.62 -11.69
N GLY A 86 -17.81 -8.05 -10.81
CA GLY A 86 -16.61 -8.80 -11.17
C GLY A 86 -15.44 -7.97 -11.72
N PHE A 87 -15.50 -6.65 -11.62
CA PHE A 87 -14.43 -5.73 -12.04
C PHE A 87 -13.51 -5.38 -10.89
N SER A 88 -12.26 -5.08 -11.19
CA SER A 88 -11.28 -4.54 -10.24
C SER A 88 -11.43 -3.03 -10.03
N VAL A 89 -10.68 -2.48 -9.07
CA VAL A 89 -10.65 -1.03 -8.79
C VAL A 89 -10.12 -0.19 -9.97
N THR A 90 -9.28 -0.75 -10.83
CA THR A 90 -8.76 -0.09 -12.04
C THR A 90 -9.68 -0.23 -13.25
N GLU A 91 -10.80 -0.94 -13.12
CA GLU A 91 -11.80 -1.13 -14.20
C GLU A 91 -13.11 -0.38 -13.93
N VAL A 92 -13.16 0.44 -12.87
CA VAL A 92 -14.32 1.27 -12.58
C VAL A 92 -14.57 2.29 -13.70
N SER A 93 -15.84 2.52 -14.04
CA SER A 93 -16.25 3.43 -15.10
C SER A 93 -15.85 4.90 -14.84
N HIS A 94 -15.72 5.29 -13.57
CA HIS A 94 -15.34 6.64 -13.17
C HIS A 94 -13.84 6.90 -13.35
N LYS A 95 -13.51 7.74 -14.34
CA LYS A 95 -12.13 8.07 -14.75
C LYS A 95 -11.21 8.46 -13.59
N GLY A 96 -11.59 9.43 -12.75
CA GLY A 96 -10.73 9.88 -11.67
C GLY A 96 -10.49 8.85 -10.55
N LEU A 97 -11.37 7.85 -10.40
CA LEU A 97 -11.17 6.79 -9.41
C LEU A 97 -10.21 5.76 -9.97
N ARG A 98 -10.44 5.36 -11.23
CA ARG A 98 -9.53 4.52 -12.00
C ARG A 98 -8.11 5.08 -12.02
N GLU A 99 -7.92 6.36 -12.34
CA GLU A 99 -6.58 7.01 -12.35
C GLU A 99 -5.89 6.95 -10.97
N GLN A 100 -6.65 7.07 -9.88
CA GLN A 100 -6.11 6.99 -8.53
C GLN A 100 -5.73 5.56 -8.15
N ALA A 101 -6.53 4.58 -8.54
CA ALA A 101 -6.20 3.17 -8.40
C ALA A 101 -4.97 2.78 -9.26
N ASP A 102 -4.92 3.23 -10.51
CA ASP A 102 -3.80 3.02 -11.42
C ASP A 102 -2.50 3.59 -10.85
N ARG A 103 -2.55 4.78 -10.23
CA ARG A 103 -1.39 5.36 -9.57
C ARG A 103 -0.85 4.49 -8.42
N LEU A 104 -1.73 3.89 -7.63
CA LEU A 104 -1.33 2.99 -6.56
C LEU A 104 -0.72 1.69 -7.12
N VAL A 105 -1.35 1.11 -8.14
CA VAL A 105 -0.84 -0.09 -8.82
C VAL A 105 0.52 0.17 -9.46
N GLN A 106 0.68 1.30 -10.16
CA GLN A 106 1.95 1.68 -10.76
C GLN A 106 3.03 1.88 -9.69
N SER A 107 2.70 2.50 -8.55
CA SER A 107 3.64 2.64 -7.44
C SER A 107 4.13 1.30 -6.89
N ILE A 108 3.28 0.26 -6.92
CA ILE A 108 3.67 -1.09 -6.53
C ILE A 108 4.65 -1.67 -7.55
N VAL A 109 4.35 -1.55 -8.85
CA VAL A 109 5.21 -2.01 -9.94
C VAL A 109 6.58 -1.33 -9.87
N ASP A 110 6.60 -0.01 -9.71
CA ASP A 110 7.82 0.79 -9.55
C ASP A 110 8.61 0.33 -8.33
N ARG A 111 7.92 0.05 -7.21
CA ARG A 111 8.58 -0.43 -5.99
C ARG A 111 9.22 -1.79 -6.21
N ILE A 112 8.52 -2.76 -6.78
CA ILE A 112 9.07 -4.09 -7.07
C ILE A 112 10.27 -3.98 -8.01
N SER A 113 10.18 -3.13 -9.03
CA SER A 113 11.27 -2.92 -10.01
C SER A 113 12.50 -2.24 -9.39
N SER A 114 12.31 -1.42 -8.35
CA SER A 114 13.40 -0.77 -7.62
C SER A 114 14.13 -1.69 -6.64
N LEU A 115 13.53 -2.82 -6.26
CA LEU A 115 14.16 -3.77 -5.36
C LEU A 115 15.25 -4.56 -6.09
N PRO A 116 16.38 -4.86 -5.43
CA PRO A 116 17.37 -5.76 -5.99
C PRO A 116 16.71 -7.09 -6.32
N GLN A 117 16.86 -7.56 -7.56
CA GLN A 117 16.45 -8.91 -7.91
C GLN A 117 17.33 -9.86 -7.09
N ASN A 118 16.72 -10.63 -6.20
CA ASN A 118 17.40 -11.78 -5.64
C ASN A 118 17.57 -12.75 -6.80
N ASP A 119 18.73 -12.72 -7.46
CA ASP A 119 19.16 -13.77 -8.35
C ASP A 119 19.10 -15.07 -7.55
N LYS A 120 18.01 -15.82 -7.73
CA LYS A 120 17.94 -17.22 -7.32
C LYS A 120 18.80 -18.02 -8.30
N SER A 121 20.09 -17.70 -8.36
CA SER A 121 21.12 -18.56 -8.91
C SER A 121 21.47 -19.59 -7.83
N VAL A 122 20.58 -20.55 -7.59
CA VAL A 122 20.91 -21.73 -6.77
C VAL A 122 20.17 -22.95 -7.33
N ILE A 123 20.94 -23.70 -8.14
CA ILE A 123 20.85 -25.10 -8.64
C ILE A 123 19.74 -25.46 -9.63
#